data_AF-A0A220U8T1-F1
#
_entry.id   AF-A0A220U8T1-F1
#
_cell.length_a   1.000
_cell.length_b   1.000
_cell.length_c   1.000
_cell.angle_alpha   90.00
_cell.angle_beta   90.00
_cell.angle_gamma   90.00
#
_symmetry.space_group_name_H-M   'P 1'
#
loop_
_entity.id
_entity.type
_entity.pdbx_description
1 polymer ?
#
loop_
_entity_poly.entity_id
_entity_poly.type
_entity_poly.pdbx_seq_one_letter_code
_entity_poly.pdbx_strand_id
1 'polypeptide(L)'
;MRNLFYLCVEGDVNKTYEYLNGLKDKTKEQAEIEKKYYSRFYQYNPDYKVSHADKWIENVINEYRYYFVEVLTKKVERSAAGANLLKRLNCYLPKDKKGTNMKGTEENLKTIFNEKGLYFIGGKVEPHYGPFIWKTTDKKTYHVDIPDTREMVQVCFLDDFLMLSWLHFATFGKVYAGGWAKEDALYCILPNYRDKLDTDVFLVSFLKHEAQHYSDYKQFPKLKGHDLEYRAKLVELIYYSDYEFMKKLLIEAVNNSNPHNYAAFIILKRLSKHFFSTDAEKRIEKWTEINYDKIRSFARKLFNEHTSMLQSQDVHTVESVI
;
A
#
# COMPACT_ATOMS: atom_id res chain seq x y z
N MET A 1 -2.48 15.57 10.80
CA MET A 1 -1.89 14.31 11.31
C MET A 1 -1.61 13.25 10.26
N ARG A 2 -2.58 12.79 9.45
CA ARG A 2 -2.29 11.83 8.35
C ARG A 2 -1.15 12.30 7.44
N ASN A 3 -1.12 13.60 7.13
CA ASN A 3 -0.05 14.25 6.37
C ASN A 3 1.37 14.06 6.95
N LEU A 4 1.51 13.89 8.27
CA LEU A 4 2.80 13.62 8.90
C LEU A 4 3.32 12.23 8.53
N PHE A 5 2.45 11.21 8.60
CA PHE A 5 2.84 9.84 8.33
C PHE A 5 3.06 9.55 6.85
N TYR A 6 2.51 10.37 5.94
CA TYR A 6 2.85 10.29 4.52
C TYR A 6 4.33 10.58 4.23
N LEU A 7 5.02 11.32 5.11
CA LEU A 7 6.48 11.49 5.01
C LEU A 7 7.25 10.18 5.22
N CYS A 8 6.64 9.18 5.89
CA CYS A 8 7.23 7.86 6.06
C CYS A 8 7.07 6.95 4.83
N VAL A 9 6.24 7.29 3.84
CA VAL A 9 5.95 6.44 2.67
C VAL A 9 7.19 6.21 1.79
N GLU A 10 8.19 7.10 1.86
CA GLU A 10 9.48 6.90 1.20
C GLU A 10 10.40 5.89 1.92
N GLY A 11 9.95 5.31 3.05
CA GLY A 11 10.73 4.38 3.84
C GLY A 11 11.84 5.06 4.64
N ASP A 12 11.62 6.31 5.08
CA ASP A 12 12.54 7.12 5.88
C ASP A 12 11.78 7.82 7.02
N VAL A 13 12.11 7.49 8.27
CA VAL A 13 11.47 8.10 9.45
C VAL A 13 12.21 9.34 9.96
N ASN A 14 13.45 9.59 9.50
CA ASN A 14 14.25 10.72 9.96
C ASN A 14 13.60 12.06 9.64
N LYS A 15 13.12 12.24 8.39
CA LYS A 15 12.39 13.46 7.99
C LYS A 15 11.18 13.73 8.88
N THR A 16 10.45 12.67 9.25
CA THR A 16 9.27 12.78 10.11
C THR A 16 9.67 13.19 11.53
N TYR A 17 10.71 12.57 12.08
CA TYR A 17 11.21 12.88 13.41
C TYR A 17 11.85 14.27 13.50
N GLU A 18 12.66 14.67 12.51
CA GLU A 18 13.26 16.00 12.40
C GLU A 18 12.19 17.09 12.30
N TYR A 19 11.16 16.87 11.48
CA TYR A 19 10.01 17.78 11.40
C TYR A 19 9.36 17.97 12.76
N LEU A 20 9.06 16.87 13.47
CA LEU A 20 8.47 16.93 14.80
C LEU A 20 9.39 17.67 15.76
N ASN A 21 10.67 17.30 15.83
CA ASN A 21 11.63 17.89 16.74
C ASN A 21 11.80 19.40 16.51
N GLY A 22 11.74 19.87 15.27
CA GLY A 22 11.88 21.28 14.88
C GLY A 22 10.66 22.17 15.15
N LEU A 23 9.52 21.62 15.60
CA LEU A 23 8.35 22.42 15.96
C LEU A 23 8.60 23.20 17.26
N LYS A 24 8.48 24.53 17.19
CA LYS A 24 8.61 25.42 18.37
C LYS A 24 7.45 25.23 19.36
N ASP A 25 6.22 25.20 18.86
CA ASP A 25 5.00 25.02 19.64
C ASP A 25 4.33 23.70 19.24
N LYS A 26 4.53 22.66 20.05
CA LYS A 26 3.94 21.33 19.83
C LYS A 26 2.59 21.24 20.54
N THR A 27 1.59 20.74 19.82
CA THR A 27 0.39 20.19 20.46
C THR A 27 0.78 18.99 21.33
N LYS A 28 -0.05 18.66 22.33
CA LYS A 28 0.16 17.47 23.19
C LYS A 28 0.37 16.20 22.37
N GLU A 29 -0.44 16.03 21.34
CA GLU A 29 -0.37 14.88 20.44
C GLU A 29 0.93 14.82 19.63
N GLN A 30 1.42 15.96 19.12
CA GLN A 30 2.71 16.00 18.43
C GLN A 30 3.87 15.62 19.36
N ALA A 31 3.87 16.11 20.60
CA ALA A 31 4.87 15.75 21.60
C ALA A 31 4.84 14.25 21.96
N GLU A 32 3.64 13.66 22.04
CA GLU A 32 3.48 12.21 22.26
C GLU A 32 4.00 11.39 21.08
N ILE A 33 3.71 11.81 19.84
CA ILE A 33 4.19 11.14 18.63
C ILE A 33 5.71 11.23 18.54
N GLU A 34 6.30 12.39 18.80
CA GLU A 34 7.75 12.58 18.85
C GLU A 34 8.41 11.62 19.85
N LYS A 35 7.86 11.53 21.08
CA LYS A 35 8.35 10.59 22.09
C LYS A 35 8.27 9.14 21.62
N LYS A 36 7.17 8.75 20.96
CA LYS A 36 7.01 7.41 20.37
C LYS A 36 8.06 7.12 19.29
N TYR A 37 8.37 8.08 18.42
CA TYR A 37 9.44 7.94 17.44
C TYR A 37 10.80 7.77 18.12
N TYR A 38 11.12 8.64 19.09
CA TYR A 38 12.37 8.52 19.85
C TYR A 38 12.54 7.14 20.47
N SER A 39 11.53 6.66 21.21
CA SER A 39 11.57 5.36 21.88
C SER A 39 11.69 4.19 20.93
N ARG A 40 11.05 4.22 19.76
CA ARG A 40 11.10 3.10 18.79
C ARG A 40 12.37 3.07 17.94
N PHE A 41 12.93 4.23 17.59
CA PHE A 41 13.94 4.32 16.53
C PHE A 41 15.31 4.81 17.01
N TYR A 42 15.37 5.63 18.05
CA TYR A 42 16.58 6.39 18.40
C TYR A 42 17.12 6.11 19.80
N GLN A 43 16.29 5.60 20.71
CA GLN A 43 16.73 5.25 22.06
C GLN A 43 17.73 4.08 22.05
N TYR A 44 18.64 4.03 23.04
CA TYR A 44 19.70 3.02 23.13
C TYR A 44 19.14 1.58 23.23
N ASN A 45 18.05 1.39 23.98
CA ASN A 45 17.29 0.15 24.03
C ASN A 45 15.87 0.40 23.49
N PRO A 46 15.69 0.37 22.17
CA PRO A 46 14.45 0.82 21.54
C PRO A 46 13.27 -0.14 21.79
N ASP A 47 12.10 0.44 22.01
CA ASP A 47 10.84 -0.27 22.26
C ASP A 47 10.17 -0.65 20.93
N TYR A 48 10.72 -1.69 20.29
CA TYR A 48 10.11 -2.31 19.11
C TYR A 48 9.75 -3.77 19.29
N LYS A 49 10.24 -4.45 20.33
CA LYS A 49 10.05 -5.90 20.46
C LYS A 49 8.59 -6.23 20.78
N VAL A 50 8.09 -7.32 20.22
CA VAL A 50 6.85 -7.96 20.70
C VAL A 50 7.17 -9.11 21.62
N SER A 51 6.19 -9.48 22.43
CA SER A 51 6.14 -10.81 23.02
C SER A 51 5.07 -11.66 22.34
N HIS A 52 5.36 -12.96 22.21
CA HIS A 52 4.43 -13.96 21.71
C HIS A 52 4.65 -15.27 22.51
N ALA A 53 3.58 -16.04 22.70
CA ALA A 53 3.63 -17.29 23.48
C ALA A 53 4.62 -18.29 22.88
N ASP A 54 4.63 -18.40 21.55
CA ASP A 54 5.66 -19.11 20.80
C ASP A 54 6.90 -18.22 20.60
N LYS A 55 8.02 -18.62 21.21
CA LYS A 55 9.30 -17.87 21.16
C LYS A 55 9.96 -17.86 19.79
N TRP A 56 9.72 -18.87 18.96
CA TRP A 56 10.23 -18.86 17.59
C TRP A 56 9.54 -17.76 16.78
N ILE A 57 8.21 -17.64 16.89
CA ILE A 57 7.42 -16.57 16.26
C ILE A 57 7.86 -15.20 16.76
N GLU A 58 7.98 -15.04 18.09
CA GLU A 58 8.46 -13.81 18.73
C GLU A 58 9.79 -13.35 18.13
N ASN A 59 10.76 -14.26 18.05
CA ASN A 59 12.10 -13.95 17.60
C ASN A 59 12.14 -13.57 16.12
N VAL A 60 11.48 -14.33 15.23
CA VAL A 60 11.44 -14.02 13.80
C VAL A 60 10.79 -12.65 13.54
N ILE A 61 9.68 -12.34 14.21
CA ILE A 61 9.04 -11.01 14.11
C ILE A 61 10.00 -9.91 14.55
N ASN A 62 10.73 -10.13 15.64
CA ASN A 62 11.66 -9.14 16.17
C ASN A 62 12.87 -8.91 15.25
N GLU A 63 13.30 -9.90 14.45
CA GLU A 63 14.34 -9.71 13.42
C GLU A 63 13.90 -8.73 12.33
N TYR A 64 12.67 -8.84 11.85
CA TYR A 64 12.11 -7.90 10.89
C TYR A 64 11.98 -6.50 11.50
N ARG A 65 11.54 -6.38 12.76
CA ARG A 65 11.42 -5.07 13.43
C ARG A 65 12.79 -4.42 13.66
N TYR A 66 13.81 -5.19 14.00
CA TYR A 66 15.18 -4.69 14.08
C TYR A 66 15.65 -4.20 12.71
N TYR A 67 15.42 -4.98 11.65
CA TYR A 67 15.71 -4.57 10.27
C TYR A 67 14.97 -3.28 9.89
N PHE A 68 13.70 -3.12 10.26
CA PHE A 68 12.94 -1.89 10.01
C PHE A 68 13.60 -0.69 10.67
N VAL A 69 14.05 -0.82 11.93
CA VAL A 69 14.79 0.26 12.59
C VAL A 69 16.08 0.60 11.83
N GLU A 70 16.87 -0.40 11.41
CA GLU A 70 18.10 -0.20 10.64
C GLU A 70 17.85 0.62 9.35
N VAL A 71 16.87 0.21 8.54
CA VAL A 71 16.63 0.81 7.22
C VAL A 71 15.84 2.11 7.28
N LEU A 72 14.86 2.22 8.17
CA LEU A 72 14.00 3.42 8.27
C LEU A 72 14.77 4.60 8.86
N THR A 73 15.74 4.35 9.74
CA THR A 73 16.62 5.39 10.28
C THR A 73 17.86 5.64 9.43
N LYS A 74 18.05 4.88 8.34
CA LYS A 74 19.24 4.93 7.48
C LYS A 74 20.57 4.76 8.24
N LYS A 75 20.54 4.12 9.42
CA LYS A 75 21.76 3.79 10.19
C LYS A 75 22.62 2.76 9.49
N VAL A 76 22.00 1.89 8.70
CA VAL A 76 22.66 0.88 7.88
C VAL A 76 22.15 1.02 6.45
N GLU A 77 23.05 0.90 5.48
CA GLU A 77 22.68 0.90 4.06
C GLU A 77 21.72 -0.27 3.78
N ARG A 78 20.72 -0.05 2.91
CA ARG A 78 19.59 -0.97 2.72
C ARG A 78 20.03 -2.37 2.27
N SER A 79 21.01 -2.49 1.37
CA SER A 79 21.53 -3.78 0.91
C SER A 79 22.26 -4.51 2.04
N ALA A 80 23.07 -3.81 2.83
CA ALA A 80 23.75 -4.38 4.00
C ALA A 80 22.76 -4.83 5.09
N ALA A 81 21.75 -4.00 5.40
CA ALA A 81 20.68 -4.37 6.33
C ALA A 81 19.89 -5.60 5.83
N GLY A 82 19.65 -5.69 4.52
CA GLY A 82 19.01 -6.85 3.90
C GLY A 82 19.84 -8.13 4.04
N ALA A 83 21.16 -8.06 3.83
CA ALA A 83 22.08 -9.17 4.04
C ALA A 83 22.13 -9.60 5.51
N ASN A 84 22.13 -8.63 6.44
CA ASN A 84 22.08 -8.89 7.87
C ASN A 84 20.77 -9.57 8.28
N LEU A 85 19.62 -9.07 7.78
CA LEU A 85 18.32 -9.69 8.01
C LEU A 85 18.31 -11.15 7.52
N LEU A 86 18.78 -11.41 6.29
CA LEU A 86 18.87 -12.78 5.75
C LEU A 86 19.69 -13.70 6.67
N LYS A 87 20.85 -13.24 7.13
CA LYS A 87 21.71 -14.02 8.04
C LYS A 87 20.99 -14.33 9.36
N ARG A 88 20.31 -13.35 9.96
CA ARG A 88 19.59 -13.52 11.22
C ARG A 88 18.38 -14.43 11.08
N LEU A 89 17.58 -14.27 10.01
CA LEU A 89 16.44 -15.14 9.72
C LEU A 89 16.87 -16.61 9.53
N ASN A 90 17.99 -16.85 8.84
CA ASN A 90 18.56 -18.20 8.68
C ASN A 90 18.99 -18.86 10.01
N CYS A 91 19.15 -18.12 11.11
CA CYS A 91 19.39 -18.72 12.43
C CYS A 91 18.15 -19.44 12.98
N TYR A 92 16.96 -19.12 12.48
CA TYR A 92 15.68 -19.71 12.90
C TYR A 92 15.22 -20.86 12.00
N LEU A 93 16.04 -21.23 11.01
CA LEU A 93 15.76 -22.35 10.11
C LEU A 93 16.65 -23.57 10.45
N PRO A 94 16.13 -24.80 10.32
CA PRO A 94 16.94 -26.03 10.32
C PRO A 94 18.10 -25.93 9.33
N LYS A 95 19.22 -26.60 9.62
CA LYS A 95 20.47 -26.49 8.83
C LYS A 95 20.25 -26.81 7.34
N ASP A 96 19.46 -27.83 7.05
CA ASP A 96 19.07 -28.30 5.72
C ASP A 96 18.06 -27.38 5.01
N LYS A 97 17.39 -26.49 5.76
CA LYS A 97 16.40 -25.53 5.23
C LYS A 97 16.92 -24.09 5.20
N LYS A 98 18.21 -23.84 5.43
CA LYS A 98 18.76 -22.47 5.31
C LYS A 98 18.77 -22.03 3.85
N GLY A 99 18.19 -20.87 3.57
CA GLY A 99 18.19 -20.28 2.23
C GLY A 99 19.48 -19.53 1.91
N THR A 100 19.88 -19.52 0.64
CA THR A 100 21.03 -18.72 0.15
C THR A 100 20.63 -17.28 -0.20
N ASN A 101 19.33 -17.00 -0.28
CA ASN A 101 18.76 -15.70 -0.61
C ASN A 101 17.45 -15.49 0.16
N MET A 102 16.94 -14.25 0.16
CA MET A 102 15.74 -13.89 0.91
C MET A 102 14.52 -14.72 0.52
N LYS A 103 14.28 -14.92 -0.79
CA LYS A 103 13.13 -15.67 -1.29
C LYS A 103 13.10 -17.09 -0.72
N GLY A 104 14.19 -17.83 -0.83
CA GLY A 104 14.27 -19.21 -0.31
C GLY A 104 14.17 -19.27 1.21
N THR A 105 14.79 -18.33 1.93
CA THR A 105 14.67 -18.25 3.40
C THR A 105 13.22 -17.97 3.81
N GLU A 106 12.54 -17.04 3.15
CA GLU A 106 11.15 -16.69 3.45
C GLU A 106 10.14 -17.78 3.06
N GLU A 107 10.40 -18.57 2.00
CA GLU A 107 9.62 -19.76 1.65
C GLU A 107 9.72 -20.84 2.74
N ASN A 108 10.91 -21.03 3.32
CA ASN A 108 11.10 -21.96 4.43
C ASN A 108 10.48 -21.44 5.74
N LEU A 109 10.57 -20.14 6.01
CA LEU A 109 9.85 -19.51 7.13
C LEU A 109 8.33 -19.67 6.98
N LYS A 110 7.81 -19.46 5.76
CA LYS A 110 6.39 -19.63 5.44
C LYS A 110 5.89 -21.02 5.82
N THR A 111 6.67 -22.05 5.53
CA THR A 111 6.31 -23.44 5.89
C THR A 111 6.16 -23.59 7.41
N ILE A 112 7.09 -23.06 8.20
CA ILE A 112 7.04 -23.14 9.67
C ILE A 112 5.90 -22.28 10.25
N PHE A 113 5.65 -21.09 9.70
CA PHE A 113 4.49 -20.29 10.11
C PHE A 113 3.17 -21.03 9.85
N ASN A 114 3.04 -21.67 8.67
CA ASN A 114 1.86 -22.44 8.33
C ASN A 114 1.65 -23.63 9.30
N GLU A 115 2.71 -24.36 9.65
CA GLU A 115 2.67 -25.44 10.66
C GLU A 115 2.22 -24.92 12.04
N LYS A 116 2.46 -23.65 12.34
CA LYS A 116 2.05 -22.97 13.57
C LYS A 116 0.67 -22.29 13.45
N GLY A 117 -0.06 -22.53 12.37
CA GLY A 117 -1.40 -21.98 12.14
C GLY A 117 -1.43 -20.50 11.76
N LEU A 118 -0.35 -19.98 11.17
CA LEU A 118 -0.24 -18.61 10.68
C LEU A 118 0.09 -18.60 9.20
N TYR A 119 -0.51 -17.68 8.46
CA TYR A 119 -0.13 -17.39 7.10
C TYR A 119 1.06 -16.42 7.07
N PHE A 120 1.90 -16.57 6.05
CA PHE A 120 3.07 -15.73 5.83
C PHE A 120 3.24 -15.40 4.34
N ILE A 121 3.43 -14.12 4.03
CA ILE A 121 3.89 -13.64 2.72
C ILE A 121 5.12 -12.76 2.96
N GLY A 122 6.27 -13.21 2.45
CA GLY A 122 7.51 -12.46 2.43
C GLY A 122 7.65 -11.56 1.21
N GLY A 123 8.86 -11.06 0.98
CA GLY A 123 9.22 -10.19 -0.12
C GLY A 123 9.32 -8.73 0.27
N LYS A 124 9.51 -7.88 -0.75
CA LYS A 124 9.58 -6.44 -0.59
C LYS A 124 8.20 -5.84 -0.75
N VAL A 125 7.83 -5.01 0.22
CA VAL A 125 6.88 -3.94 -0.01
C VAL A 125 7.76 -2.74 -0.26
N GLU A 126 7.89 -2.31 -1.51
CA GLU A 126 8.92 -1.33 -1.87
C GLU A 126 8.87 -0.10 -0.92
N PRO A 127 10.01 0.28 -0.34
CA PRO A 127 11.36 -0.12 -0.76
C PRO A 127 12.05 -1.23 0.06
N HIS A 128 11.41 -1.73 1.12
CA HIS A 128 12.05 -2.59 2.13
C HIS A 128 11.43 -3.99 2.18
N TYR A 129 12.18 -4.98 2.65
CA TYR A 129 11.56 -6.26 3.02
C TYR A 129 10.55 -6.02 4.14
N GLY A 130 9.43 -6.74 4.14
CA GLY A 130 8.44 -6.55 5.18
C GLY A 130 7.25 -7.48 5.00
N PRO A 131 7.21 -8.59 5.73
CA PRO A 131 6.21 -9.61 5.50
C PRO A 131 4.85 -9.20 6.04
N PHE A 132 3.84 -9.86 5.50
CA PHE A 132 2.51 -9.93 6.09
C PHE A 132 2.39 -11.28 6.83
N ILE A 133 2.02 -11.23 8.10
CA ILE A 133 1.85 -12.41 8.95
C ILE A 133 0.52 -12.29 9.66
N TRP A 134 -0.38 -13.25 9.45
CA TRP A 134 -1.76 -13.19 9.93
C TRP A 134 -2.31 -14.58 10.23
N LYS A 135 -3.43 -14.66 10.95
CA LYS A 135 -3.98 -15.94 11.39
C LYS A 135 -5.23 -16.36 10.62
N THR A 136 -6.13 -15.42 10.37
CA THR A 136 -7.48 -15.75 9.89
C THR A 136 -7.67 -15.27 8.45
N THR A 137 -8.22 -16.15 7.60
CA THR A 137 -8.58 -15.81 6.22
C THR A 137 -9.99 -16.27 5.94
N ASP A 138 -10.92 -15.34 5.75
CA ASP A 138 -12.27 -15.63 5.28
C ASP A 138 -12.38 -15.34 3.78
N LYS A 139 -13.27 -16.05 3.08
CA LYS A 139 -13.44 -15.91 1.63
C LYS A 139 -14.88 -15.59 1.29
N LYS A 140 -15.07 -14.64 0.37
CA LYS A 140 -16.38 -14.32 -0.18
C LYS A 140 -16.28 -13.96 -1.65
N THR A 141 -17.22 -14.45 -2.46
CA THR A 141 -17.32 -14.10 -3.87
C THR A 141 -18.11 -12.79 -4.04
N TYR A 142 -17.61 -11.92 -4.91
CA TYR A 142 -18.27 -10.67 -5.31
C TYR A 142 -18.43 -10.63 -6.83
N HIS A 143 -19.53 -10.04 -7.28
CA HIS A 143 -19.71 -9.61 -8.66
C HIS A 143 -19.52 -8.10 -8.72
N VAL A 144 -18.48 -7.65 -9.40
CA VAL A 144 -18.02 -6.27 -9.38
C VAL A 144 -18.15 -5.68 -10.77
N ASP A 145 -19.05 -4.70 -10.89
CA ASP A 145 -19.17 -3.92 -12.12
C ASP A 145 -18.02 -2.90 -12.19
N ILE A 146 -17.15 -3.04 -13.18
CA ILE A 146 -16.10 -2.09 -13.54
C ILE A 146 -16.44 -1.49 -14.91
N PRO A 147 -15.72 -0.48 -15.42
CA PRO A 147 -16.10 0.21 -16.66
C PRO A 147 -16.43 -0.66 -17.86
N ASP A 148 -15.58 -1.65 -18.14
CA ASP A 148 -15.62 -2.40 -19.40
C ASP A 148 -16.31 -3.77 -19.24
N THR A 149 -16.49 -4.24 -18.01
CA THR A 149 -16.91 -5.61 -17.74
C THR A 149 -17.45 -5.77 -16.33
N ARG A 150 -18.04 -6.94 -16.07
CA ARG A 150 -18.42 -7.40 -14.74
C ARG A 150 -17.52 -8.57 -14.34
N GLU A 151 -16.65 -8.35 -13.37
CA GLU A 151 -15.75 -9.39 -12.86
C GLU A 151 -16.40 -10.18 -11.73
N MET A 152 -16.24 -11.50 -11.75
CA MET A 152 -16.52 -12.35 -10.59
C MET A 152 -15.20 -12.62 -9.88
N VAL A 153 -15.05 -12.09 -8.66
CA VAL A 153 -13.79 -12.16 -7.91
C VAL A 153 -14.02 -12.82 -6.55
N GLN A 154 -13.06 -13.64 -6.13
CA GLN A 154 -12.97 -14.09 -4.75
C GLN A 154 -12.19 -13.05 -3.95
N VAL A 155 -12.78 -12.56 -2.85
CA VAL A 155 -12.11 -11.69 -1.88
C VAL A 155 -11.72 -12.53 -0.67
N CYS A 156 -10.42 -12.60 -0.40
CA CYS A 156 -9.81 -13.18 0.79
C CYS A 156 -9.64 -12.07 1.85
N PHE A 157 -10.47 -12.07 2.88
CA PHE A 157 -10.38 -11.17 4.02
C PHE A 157 -9.35 -11.68 5.02
N LEU A 158 -8.21 -11.01 5.08
CA LEU A 158 -7.10 -11.33 5.96
C LEU A 158 -7.29 -10.59 7.29
N ASP A 159 -7.11 -11.29 8.40
CA ASP A 159 -7.35 -10.76 9.74
C ASP A 159 -6.41 -11.38 10.79
N ASP A 160 -6.46 -10.85 12.01
CA ASP A 160 -5.64 -11.29 13.15
C ASP A 160 -4.14 -11.21 12.84
N PHE A 161 -3.71 -10.03 12.39
CA PHE A 161 -2.33 -9.78 11.98
C PHE A 161 -1.36 -9.74 13.17
N LEU A 162 -0.24 -10.44 13.01
CA LEU A 162 0.97 -10.26 13.82
C LEU A 162 1.92 -9.22 13.21
N MET A 163 1.91 -9.08 11.88
CA MET A 163 2.73 -8.10 11.16
C MET A 163 2.07 -7.62 9.87
N LEU A 164 2.06 -6.29 9.67
CA LEU A 164 1.55 -5.60 8.48
C LEU A 164 2.68 -4.81 7.77
N SER A 165 3.83 -5.46 7.58
CA SER A 165 5.02 -4.87 6.95
C SER A 165 5.57 -3.61 7.65
N TRP A 166 6.56 -2.96 7.01
CA TRP A 166 7.37 -1.89 7.59
C TRP A 166 6.62 -0.57 7.71
N LEU A 167 5.66 -0.25 6.83
CA LEU A 167 4.95 1.05 6.87
C LEU A 167 3.98 1.10 8.05
N HIS A 168 3.30 -0.01 8.35
CA HIS A 168 2.51 -0.16 9.57
C HIS A 168 3.38 0.08 10.81
N PHE A 169 4.58 -0.51 10.82
CA PHE A 169 5.54 -0.33 11.92
C PHE A 169 6.04 1.12 12.02
N ALA A 170 6.38 1.76 10.90
CA ALA A 170 6.86 3.14 10.82
C ALA A 170 5.84 4.17 11.32
N THR A 171 4.56 3.87 11.16
CA THR A 171 3.47 4.83 11.42
C THR A 171 2.61 4.46 12.62
N PHE A 172 3.06 3.53 13.46
CA PHE A 172 2.31 3.07 14.65
C PHE A 172 0.90 2.58 14.30
N GLY A 173 0.77 1.89 13.16
CA GLY A 173 -0.49 1.35 12.65
C GLY A 173 -1.43 2.37 12.04
N LYS A 174 -0.95 3.58 11.72
CA LYS A 174 -1.79 4.63 11.11
C LYS A 174 -1.87 4.56 9.59
N VAL A 175 -0.84 4.01 8.94
CA VAL A 175 -0.77 3.84 7.48
C VAL A 175 -0.23 2.47 7.16
N TYR A 176 -0.92 1.73 6.30
CA TYR A 176 -0.53 0.42 5.79
C TYR A 176 -1.36 0.09 4.54
N ALA A 177 -0.99 -0.96 3.82
CA ALA A 177 -1.69 -1.36 2.61
C ALA A 177 -3.17 -1.67 2.88
N GLY A 178 -4.05 -1.32 1.93
CA GLY A 178 -5.46 -1.71 1.95
C GLY A 178 -5.65 -3.18 1.59
N GLY A 179 -4.90 -3.63 0.60
CA GLY A 179 -4.94 -4.98 0.08
C GLY A 179 -4.18 -5.04 -1.24
N TRP A 180 -4.40 -6.09 -2.02
CA TRP A 180 -3.84 -6.24 -3.35
C TRP A 180 -4.61 -7.27 -4.18
N ALA A 181 -4.57 -7.14 -5.49
CA ALA A 181 -5.00 -8.16 -6.44
C ALA A 181 -3.87 -9.15 -6.76
N LYS A 182 -4.25 -10.40 -7.05
CA LYS A 182 -3.43 -11.42 -7.72
C LYS A 182 -4.27 -12.08 -8.81
N GLU A 183 -3.64 -12.92 -9.62
CA GLU A 183 -4.30 -13.68 -10.69
C GLU A 183 -5.47 -14.55 -10.20
N ASP A 184 -5.46 -14.97 -8.92
CA ASP A 184 -6.45 -15.88 -8.33
C ASP A 184 -7.57 -15.18 -7.55
N ALA A 185 -7.23 -14.11 -6.80
CA ALA A 185 -8.15 -13.49 -5.85
C ALA A 185 -7.72 -12.07 -5.49
N LEU A 186 -8.63 -11.34 -4.85
CA LEU A 186 -8.34 -10.08 -4.17
C LEU A 186 -8.05 -10.36 -2.69
N TYR A 187 -7.01 -9.76 -2.14
CA TYR A 187 -6.58 -9.96 -0.76
C TYR A 187 -6.84 -8.68 0.02
N CYS A 188 -7.84 -8.69 0.89
CA CYS A 188 -8.29 -7.54 1.69
C CYS A 188 -7.65 -7.58 3.07
N ILE A 189 -6.97 -6.51 3.50
CA ILE A 189 -6.57 -6.35 4.90
C ILE A 189 -7.79 -5.87 5.70
N LEU A 190 -8.56 -6.83 6.24
CA LEU A 190 -9.88 -6.57 6.86
C LEU A 190 -9.87 -5.49 7.96
N PRO A 191 -8.83 -5.36 8.82
CA PRO A 191 -8.79 -4.30 9.82
C PRO A 191 -8.96 -2.87 9.26
N ASN A 192 -8.67 -2.61 7.98
CA ASN A 192 -8.90 -1.31 7.34
C ASN A 192 -10.38 -1.01 7.04
N TYR A 193 -11.20 -2.06 6.92
CA TYR A 193 -12.55 -1.98 6.33
C TYR A 193 -13.65 -2.57 7.20
N ARG A 194 -13.33 -3.16 8.36
CA ARG A 194 -14.29 -3.93 9.18
C ARG A 194 -15.59 -3.18 9.46
N ASP A 195 -15.50 -1.88 9.70
CA ASP A 195 -16.60 -0.96 10.00
C ASP A 195 -17.14 -0.21 8.77
N LYS A 196 -16.71 -0.59 7.55
CA LYS A 196 -16.89 0.17 6.30
C LYS A 196 -17.21 -0.68 5.09
N LEU A 197 -17.57 -1.95 5.28
CA LEU A 197 -17.79 -2.92 4.20
C LEU A 197 -18.95 -2.57 3.27
N ASP A 198 -19.84 -1.68 3.69
CA ASP A 198 -20.99 -1.16 2.95
C ASP A 198 -20.78 0.27 2.42
N THR A 199 -19.58 0.84 2.62
CA THR A 199 -19.23 2.20 2.17
C THR A 199 -18.33 2.18 0.95
N ASP A 200 -18.22 3.32 0.26
CA ASP A 200 -17.32 3.49 -0.89
C ASP A 200 -15.84 3.25 -0.54
N VAL A 201 -15.45 3.41 0.73
CA VAL A 201 -14.10 3.07 1.19
C VAL A 201 -13.77 1.60 0.91
N PHE A 202 -14.72 0.69 1.10
CA PHE A 202 -14.55 -0.72 0.74
C PHE A 202 -15.03 -0.99 -0.69
N LEU A 203 -16.27 -0.63 -1.03
CA LEU A 203 -16.91 -1.01 -2.28
C LEU A 203 -16.22 -0.41 -3.52
N VAL A 204 -15.63 0.78 -3.37
CA VAL A 204 -14.98 1.48 -4.47
C VAL A 204 -13.47 1.46 -4.31
N SER A 205 -12.95 2.04 -3.22
CA SER A 205 -11.50 2.20 -3.01
C SER A 205 -10.73 0.89 -2.78
N PHE A 206 -11.40 -0.19 -2.42
CA PHE A 206 -10.79 -1.52 -2.40
C PHE A 206 -11.38 -2.40 -3.51
N LEU A 207 -12.66 -2.71 -3.45
CA LEU A 207 -13.25 -3.78 -4.26
C LEU A 207 -13.20 -3.47 -5.75
N LYS A 208 -13.69 -2.30 -6.19
CA LYS A 208 -13.63 -1.91 -7.61
C LYS A 208 -12.22 -1.58 -8.08
N HIS A 209 -11.41 -0.94 -7.24
CA HIS A 209 -9.99 -0.67 -7.53
C HIS A 209 -9.21 -1.96 -7.81
N GLU A 210 -9.25 -2.92 -6.90
CA GLU A 210 -8.53 -4.19 -7.03
C GLU A 210 -9.16 -5.10 -8.11
N ALA A 211 -10.48 -5.03 -8.31
CA ALA A 211 -11.12 -5.71 -9.45
C ALA A 211 -10.66 -5.14 -10.80
N GLN A 212 -10.36 -3.84 -10.88
CA GLN A 212 -9.78 -3.25 -12.09
C GLN A 212 -8.38 -3.81 -12.36
N HIS A 213 -7.51 -3.89 -11.36
CA HIS A 213 -6.21 -4.56 -11.50
C HIS A 213 -6.36 -6.03 -11.92
N TYR A 214 -7.27 -6.75 -11.29
CA TYR A 214 -7.56 -8.15 -11.61
C TYR A 214 -7.98 -8.33 -13.08
N SER A 215 -8.83 -7.44 -13.59
CA SER A 215 -9.20 -7.39 -15.01
C SER A 215 -8.02 -7.03 -15.90
N ASP A 216 -7.24 -6.01 -15.53
CA ASP A 216 -6.12 -5.53 -16.33
C ASP A 216 -4.99 -6.56 -16.45
N TYR A 217 -4.73 -7.38 -15.42
CA TYR A 217 -3.77 -8.48 -15.52
C TYR A 217 -4.13 -9.50 -16.61
N LYS A 218 -5.43 -9.66 -16.91
CA LYS A 218 -5.90 -10.55 -17.98
C LYS A 218 -5.86 -9.85 -19.35
N GLN A 219 -6.33 -8.59 -19.39
CA GLN A 219 -6.47 -7.85 -20.65
C GLN A 219 -5.13 -7.32 -21.18
N PHE A 220 -4.24 -6.90 -20.29
CA PHE A 220 -2.96 -6.27 -20.60
C PHE A 220 -1.83 -6.86 -19.73
N PRO A 221 -1.39 -8.11 -19.98
CA PRO A 221 -0.53 -8.87 -19.05
C PRO A 221 0.86 -8.27 -18.78
N LYS A 222 1.29 -7.29 -19.58
CA LYS A 222 2.59 -6.59 -19.43
C LYS A 222 2.45 -5.16 -18.92
N LEU A 223 1.22 -4.70 -18.65
CA LEU A 223 0.96 -3.34 -18.21
C LEU A 223 1.63 -3.06 -16.85
N LYS A 224 2.36 -1.94 -16.78
CA LYS A 224 3.12 -1.55 -15.60
C LYS A 224 2.27 -0.75 -14.61
N GLY A 225 2.81 -0.63 -13.39
CA GLY A 225 2.10 -0.05 -12.25
C GLY A 225 1.52 1.35 -12.49
N HIS A 226 2.19 2.23 -13.24
CA HIS A 226 1.68 3.59 -13.48
C HIS A 226 0.32 3.57 -14.19
N ASP A 227 0.19 2.80 -15.27
CA ASP A 227 -1.05 2.64 -16.02
C ASP A 227 -2.11 1.82 -15.26
N LEU A 228 -1.70 0.77 -14.55
CA LEU A 228 -2.60 -0.01 -13.69
C LEU A 228 -3.28 0.90 -12.66
N GLU A 229 -2.51 1.73 -11.95
CA GLU A 229 -3.01 2.69 -10.96
C GLU A 229 -3.84 3.80 -11.59
N TYR A 230 -3.46 4.26 -12.78
CA TYR A 230 -4.23 5.26 -13.52
C TYR A 230 -5.65 4.77 -13.80
N ARG A 231 -5.77 3.54 -14.31
CA ARG A 231 -7.07 2.92 -14.58
C ARG A 231 -7.88 2.71 -13.30
N ALA A 232 -7.28 2.13 -12.25
CA ALA A 232 -7.96 1.87 -10.99
C ALA A 232 -8.42 3.15 -10.27
N LYS A 233 -7.64 4.23 -10.30
CA LYS A 233 -8.04 5.54 -9.73
C LYS A 233 -9.12 6.23 -10.54
N LEU A 234 -9.15 6.06 -11.86
CA LEU A 234 -10.28 6.51 -12.68
C LEU A 234 -11.56 5.74 -12.30
N VAL A 235 -11.46 4.44 -12.05
CA VAL A 235 -12.59 3.64 -11.51
C VAL A 235 -13.06 4.21 -10.17
N GLU A 236 -12.16 4.58 -9.27
CA GLU A 236 -12.53 5.22 -8.01
C GLU A 236 -13.31 6.54 -8.23
N LEU A 237 -12.85 7.43 -9.11
CA LEU A 237 -13.58 8.67 -9.48
C LEU A 237 -14.95 8.41 -10.12
N ILE A 238 -15.06 7.36 -10.93
CA ILE A 238 -16.28 7.03 -11.65
C ILE A 238 -17.36 6.54 -10.69
N TYR A 239 -16.99 5.74 -9.69
CA TYR A 239 -17.95 5.01 -8.85
C TYR A 239 -18.14 5.57 -7.45
N TYR A 240 -17.29 6.48 -6.97
CA TYR A 240 -17.56 7.16 -5.70
C TYR A 240 -18.90 7.92 -5.77
N SER A 241 -19.58 7.99 -4.63
CA SER A 241 -20.83 8.72 -4.48
C SER A 241 -20.63 10.23 -4.33
N ASP A 242 -19.45 10.67 -3.87
CA ASP A 242 -19.16 12.06 -3.55
C ASP A 242 -17.67 12.47 -3.77
N TYR A 243 -17.32 13.65 -3.26
CA TYR A 243 -16.00 14.27 -3.40
C TYR A 243 -14.93 13.72 -2.44
N GLU A 244 -15.22 12.71 -1.60
CA GLU A 244 -14.23 12.17 -0.66
C GLU A 244 -13.01 11.59 -1.40
N PHE A 245 -13.23 10.83 -2.48
CA PHE A 245 -12.11 10.35 -3.28
C PHE A 245 -11.35 11.49 -3.96
N MET A 246 -12.03 12.57 -4.37
CA MET A 246 -11.36 13.75 -4.91
C MET A 246 -10.38 14.33 -3.89
N LYS A 247 -10.75 14.45 -2.60
CA LYS A 247 -9.85 14.90 -1.53
C LYS A 247 -8.60 14.00 -1.43
N LYS A 248 -8.78 12.68 -1.49
CA LYS A 248 -7.68 11.70 -1.47
C LYS A 248 -6.77 11.87 -2.69
N LEU A 249 -7.35 11.95 -3.90
CA LEU A 249 -6.63 12.16 -5.15
C LEU A 249 -5.76 13.43 -5.11
N LEU A 250 -6.29 14.54 -4.55
CA LEU A 250 -5.55 15.79 -4.41
C LEU A 250 -4.30 15.66 -3.53
N ILE A 251 -4.37 14.85 -2.48
CA ILE A 251 -3.24 14.58 -1.58
C ILE A 251 -2.21 13.69 -2.27
N GLU A 252 -2.66 12.64 -2.95
CA GLU A 252 -1.79 11.64 -3.59
C GLU A 252 -1.10 12.15 -4.85
N ALA A 253 -1.70 13.12 -5.56
CA ALA A 253 -1.21 13.63 -6.84
C ALA A 253 0.14 14.35 -6.74
N VAL A 254 1.23 13.58 -6.71
CA VAL A 254 2.63 14.01 -6.61
C VAL A 254 3.41 13.41 -7.77
N ASN A 255 4.16 14.24 -8.48
CA ASN A 255 4.99 13.78 -9.60
C ASN A 255 6.27 13.10 -9.10
N ASN A 256 6.20 11.80 -8.82
CA ASN A 256 7.35 10.98 -8.46
C ASN A 256 7.22 9.58 -9.06
N SER A 257 8.19 8.69 -8.81
CA SER A 257 8.21 7.35 -9.39
C SER A 257 7.18 6.38 -8.80
N ASN A 258 6.53 6.72 -7.68
CA ASN A 258 5.54 5.85 -7.06
C ASN A 258 4.28 5.77 -7.95
N PRO A 259 3.83 4.57 -8.33
CA PRO A 259 2.68 4.40 -9.21
C PRO A 259 1.39 5.09 -8.78
N HIS A 260 1.00 4.96 -7.51
CA HIS A 260 -0.21 5.62 -7.02
C HIS A 260 -0.11 7.14 -7.16
N ASN A 261 1.01 7.72 -6.73
CA ASN A 261 1.19 9.18 -6.78
C ASN A 261 1.22 9.70 -8.22
N TYR A 262 1.95 9.02 -9.10
CA TYR A 262 2.08 9.41 -10.50
C TYR A 262 0.74 9.33 -11.23
N ALA A 263 0.01 8.23 -11.07
CA ALA A 263 -1.34 8.08 -11.61
C ALA A 263 -2.27 9.21 -11.15
N ALA A 264 -2.31 9.50 -9.85
CA ALA A 264 -3.10 10.60 -9.30
C ALA A 264 -2.66 11.96 -9.88
N PHE A 265 -1.35 12.18 -10.07
CA PHE A 265 -0.80 13.39 -10.69
C PHE A 265 -1.28 13.58 -12.13
N ILE A 266 -1.22 12.53 -12.96
CA ILE A 266 -1.69 12.60 -14.35
C ILE A 266 -3.20 12.83 -14.41
N ILE A 267 -3.99 12.12 -13.60
CA ILE A 267 -5.44 12.33 -13.52
C ILE A 267 -5.76 13.77 -13.11
N LEU A 268 -5.12 14.29 -12.07
CA LEU A 268 -5.33 15.65 -11.60
C LEU A 268 -4.98 16.68 -12.69
N LYS A 269 -3.88 16.48 -13.40
CA LYS A 269 -3.47 17.35 -14.51
C LYS A 269 -4.52 17.38 -15.62
N ARG A 270 -5.04 16.21 -16.01
CA ARG A 270 -6.07 16.07 -17.05
C ARG A 270 -7.38 16.73 -16.62
N LEU A 271 -7.83 16.48 -15.40
CA LEU A 271 -9.04 17.10 -14.84
C LEU A 271 -8.89 18.63 -14.72
N SER A 272 -7.75 19.11 -14.20
CA SER A 272 -7.51 20.54 -13.97
C SER A 272 -7.49 21.31 -15.29
N LYS A 273 -6.88 20.73 -16.32
CA LYS A 273 -6.86 21.32 -17.66
C LYS A 273 -8.26 21.39 -18.27
N HIS A 274 -9.11 20.40 -18.03
CA HIS A 274 -10.47 20.37 -18.54
C HIS A 274 -11.40 21.36 -17.83
N PHE A 275 -11.38 21.39 -16.50
CA PHE A 275 -12.36 22.16 -15.71
C PHE A 275 -11.91 23.58 -15.37
N PHE A 276 -10.61 23.84 -15.29
CA PHE A 276 -10.07 25.12 -14.82
C PHE A 276 -9.06 25.76 -15.76
N SER A 277 -8.67 25.08 -16.85
CA SER A 277 -7.58 25.51 -17.73
C SER A 277 -6.25 25.75 -16.99
N THR A 278 -5.99 24.96 -15.95
CA THR A 278 -4.73 24.99 -15.17
C THR A 278 -4.03 23.63 -15.18
N ASP A 279 -2.74 23.61 -14.85
CA ASP A 279 -1.96 22.36 -14.81
C ASP A 279 -2.24 21.51 -13.55
N ALA A 280 -2.62 22.13 -12.44
CA ALA A 280 -2.98 21.42 -11.21
C ALA A 280 -3.80 22.33 -10.26
N GLU A 281 -5.10 22.08 -10.11
CA GLU A 281 -5.93 22.74 -9.10
C GLU A 281 -6.02 21.87 -7.84
N LYS A 282 -5.44 22.35 -6.72
CA LYS A 282 -5.36 21.60 -5.46
C LYS A 282 -6.40 22.01 -4.42
N ARG A 283 -7.19 23.06 -4.67
CA ARG A 283 -8.22 23.55 -3.74
C ARG A 283 -9.51 22.75 -3.87
N ILE A 284 -9.87 22.01 -2.83
CA ILE A 284 -11.09 21.19 -2.81
C ILE A 284 -12.35 22.02 -3.02
N GLU A 285 -12.35 23.27 -2.57
CA GLU A 285 -13.49 24.19 -2.65
C GLU A 285 -13.93 24.40 -4.09
N LYS A 286 -12.97 24.52 -5.02
CA LYS A 286 -13.27 24.64 -6.46
C LYS A 286 -13.80 23.36 -7.08
N TRP A 287 -13.33 22.21 -6.62
CA TRP A 287 -13.84 20.92 -7.11
C TRP A 287 -15.27 20.69 -6.66
N THR A 288 -15.63 21.12 -5.45
CA THR A 288 -17.00 21.01 -4.92
C THR A 288 -18.01 21.93 -5.60
N GLU A 289 -17.56 22.97 -6.32
CA GLU A 289 -18.42 23.81 -7.18
C GLU A 289 -18.83 23.10 -8.48
N ILE A 290 -18.08 22.09 -8.91
CA ILE A 290 -18.38 21.31 -10.11
C ILE A 290 -19.32 20.18 -9.72
N ASN A 291 -20.48 20.06 -10.37
CA ASN A 291 -21.35 18.88 -10.20
C ASN A 291 -20.53 17.59 -10.41
N TYR A 292 -20.52 16.72 -9.40
CA TYR A 292 -19.73 15.49 -9.39
C TYR A 292 -20.00 14.59 -10.59
N ASP A 293 -21.23 14.58 -11.15
CA ASP A 293 -21.54 13.84 -12.38
C ASP A 293 -20.71 14.25 -13.58
N LYS A 294 -20.31 15.52 -13.66
CA LYS A 294 -19.39 16.00 -14.70
C LYS A 294 -17.99 15.42 -14.50
N ILE A 295 -17.52 15.35 -13.25
CA ILE A 295 -16.24 14.72 -12.89
C ILE A 295 -16.28 13.24 -13.24
N ARG A 296 -17.35 12.51 -12.85
CA ARG A 296 -17.57 11.10 -13.20
C ARG A 296 -17.55 10.86 -14.71
N SER A 297 -18.29 11.69 -15.45
CA SER A 297 -18.39 11.59 -16.91
C SER A 297 -17.05 11.83 -17.59
N PHE A 298 -16.26 12.80 -17.09
CA PHE A 298 -14.94 13.04 -17.64
C PHE A 298 -13.93 11.96 -17.24
N ALA A 299 -13.99 11.43 -16.02
CA ALA A 299 -13.18 10.28 -15.61
C ALA A 299 -13.47 9.04 -16.47
N ARG A 300 -14.75 8.79 -16.78
CA ARG A 300 -15.16 7.75 -17.74
C ARG A 300 -14.55 7.99 -19.12
N LYS A 301 -14.58 9.22 -19.62
CA LYS A 301 -13.97 9.58 -20.90
C LYS A 301 -12.46 9.29 -20.90
N LEU A 302 -11.74 9.71 -19.86
CA LEU A 302 -10.31 9.43 -19.71
C LEU A 302 -10.02 7.93 -19.67
N PHE A 303 -10.86 7.16 -18.99
CA PHE A 303 -10.72 5.71 -18.91
C PHE A 303 -10.87 5.07 -20.29
N ASN A 304 -11.91 5.44 -21.04
CA ASN A 304 -12.16 4.91 -22.39
C ASN A 304 -11.07 5.32 -23.38
N GLU A 305 -10.57 6.55 -23.29
CA GLU A 305 -9.42 7.03 -24.08
C GLU A 305 -8.18 6.17 -23.81
N HIS A 306 -7.88 5.90 -22.54
CA HIS A 306 -6.75 5.05 -22.14
C HIS A 306 -6.91 3.61 -22.61
N THR A 307 -8.10 3.00 -22.44
CA THR A 307 -8.40 1.67 -23.00
C THR A 307 -8.17 1.64 -24.51
N SER A 308 -8.62 2.65 -25.25
CA SER A 308 -8.43 2.72 -26.70
C SER A 308 -6.94 2.84 -27.08
N MET A 309 -6.16 3.61 -26.33
CA MET A 309 -4.71 3.71 -26.53
C MET A 309 -4.01 2.37 -26.33
N LEU A 310 -4.36 1.63 -25.26
CA LEU A 310 -3.81 0.29 -25.01
C LEU A 310 -4.18 -0.71 -26.10
N GLN A 311 -5.45 -0.74 -26.52
CA GLN A 311 -5.95 -1.64 -27.57
C GLN A 311 -5.42 -1.32 -28.96
N SER A 312 -4.97 -0.07 -29.20
CA SER A 312 -4.29 0.29 -30.45
C SER A 312 -2.87 -0.27 -30.56
N GLN A 313 -2.31 -0.79 -29.46
CA GLN A 313 -1.03 -1.47 -29.40
C GLN A 313 -1.23 -2.99 -29.28
N ASP A 314 -0.14 -3.76 -29.34
CA ASP A 314 -0.19 -5.19 -29.03
C ASP A 314 -0.39 -5.38 -27.52
N VAL A 315 -1.60 -5.79 -27.14
CA VAL A 315 -2.03 -6.02 -25.75
C VAL A 315 -1.16 -7.01 -24.97
N HIS A 316 -0.44 -7.90 -25.66
CA HIS A 316 0.46 -8.87 -25.03
C HIS A 316 1.85 -8.31 -24.73
N THR A 317 2.17 -7.11 -25.25
CA THR A 317 3.49 -6.48 -25.08
C THR A 317 3.43 -5.06 -24.54
N VAL A 318 2.27 -4.39 -24.60
CA VAL A 318 2.12 -3.02 -24.12
C VAL A 318 2.45 -2.93 -22.63
N GLU A 319 3.44 -2.10 -22.31
CA GLU A 319 3.89 -1.91 -20.93
C GLU A 319 3.37 -0.62 -20.30
N SER A 320 3.15 0.43 -21.10
CA SER A 320 2.71 1.75 -20.60
C SER A 320 2.29 2.68 -21.74
N VAL A 321 1.35 3.60 -21.49
CA VAL A 321 0.93 4.64 -22.46
C VAL A 321 0.75 6.04 -21.85
N ILE A 322 1.16 6.24 -20.59
CA ILE A 322 1.06 7.53 -19.88
C ILE A 322 2.38 8.05 -19.33
#